data_AF-A0A098TJG7-F1
#
_entry.id   AF-A0A098TJG7-F1
#
_cell.length_a   1.000
_cell.length_b   1.000
_cell.length_c   1.000
_cell.angle_alpha   90.00
_cell.angle_beta   90.00
_cell.angle_gamma   90.00
#
_symmetry.space_group_name_H-M   'P 1'
#
loop_
_entity.id
_entity.type
_entity.pdbx_description
1 polymer ?
#
loop_
_entity_poly.entity_id
_entity_poly.type
_entity_poly.pdbx_seq_one_letter_code
_entity_poly.pdbx_strand_id
1 'polypeptide(L)' 'MHLVFSGGESTSQQLPELYALVAKTLGCHYFNSAQVVQSSPIDGVHLGVEAHDQLGRAIAPLVETILSAPA' A
#
# COMPACT_ATOMS: atom_id res chain seq x y z
N MET A 1 15.85 6.69 15.49
CA MET A 1 15.31 5.58 14.68
C MET A 1 16.15 5.35 13.42
N HIS A 2 17.49 5.20 13.51
CA HIS A 2 18.34 5.20 12.30
C HIS A 2 19.07 3.88 12.04
N LEU A 3 19.32 3.03 13.04
CA LEU A 3 20.14 1.82 12.83
C LEU A 3 19.34 0.60 12.30
N VAL A 4 18.05 0.48 12.62
CA VAL A 4 17.24 -0.70 12.24
C VAL A 4 16.67 -0.61 10.82
N PHE A 5 16.51 0.61 10.29
CA PHE A 5 15.90 0.87 8.97
C PHE A 5 16.79 1.73 8.06
N SER A 6 18.11 1.68 8.21
CA SER A 6 19.03 2.36 7.28
C SER A 6 18.71 1.95 5.83
N GLY A 7 18.40 2.91 4.98
CA GLY A 7 17.98 2.68 3.58
C GLY A 7 16.52 2.22 3.41
N GLY A 8 15.77 2.06 4.49
CA GLY A 8 14.38 1.57 4.45
C GLY A 8 13.44 2.48 3.66
N GLU A 9 13.63 3.80 3.76
CA GLU A 9 12.84 4.78 2.99
C GLU A 9 13.02 4.57 1.47
N SER A 10 14.26 4.58 0.99
CA SER A 10 14.55 4.42 -0.45
C SER A 10 14.18 3.03 -0.97
N THR A 11 14.33 1.99 -0.15
CA THR A 11 13.82 0.65 -0.49
C THR A 11 12.30 0.62 -0.54
N SER A 12 11.60 1.25 0.41
CA SER A 12 10.12 1.25 0.46
C SER A 12 9.50 1.93 -0.76
N GLN A 13 10.13 2.99 -1.28
CA GLN A 13 9.67 3.72 -2.46
C GLN A 13 9.71 2.88 -3.75
N GLN A 14 10.49 1.79 -3.78
CA GLN A 14 10.58 0.87 -4.92
C GLN A 14 9.51 -0.24 -4.86
N LEU A 15 8.92 -0.49 -3.70
CA LEU A 15 7.96 -1.58 -3.50
C LEU A 15 6.72 -1.50 -4.41
N PRO A 16 6.15 -0.32 -4.72
CA PRO A 16 4.96 -0.26 -5.56
C PRO A 16 5.14 -0.91 -6.94
N GLU A 17 6.22 -0.57 -7.64
CA GLU A 17 6.51 -1.11 -8.97
C GLU A 17 6.81 -2.61 -8.91
N LEU A 18 7.58 -3.05 -7.91
CA LEU A 18 7.91 -4.45 -7.71
C LEU A 18 6.68 -5.30 -7.39
N TYR A 19 5.79 -4.81 -6.54
CA TYR A 19 4.55 -5.51 -6.19
C TYR A 19 3.58 -5.56 -7.37
N ALA A 20 3.48 -4.48 -8.15
CA ALA A 20 2.68 -4.49 -9.38
C ALA A 20 3.18 -5.54 -10.38
N LEU A 21 4.50 -5.67 -10.55
CA LEU A 21 5.10 -6.68 -11.41
C LEU A 21 4.78 -8.10 -10.92
N VAL A 22 5.00 -8.39 -9.64
CA VAL A 22 4.73 -9.73 -9.07
C VAL A 22 3.24 -10.07 -9.16
N ALA A 23 2.35 -9.14 -8.82
CA ALA A 23 0.92 -9.35 -8.92
C ALA A 23 0.49 -9.68 -10.34
N LYS A 24 1.01 -8.96 -11.34
CA LYS A 24 0.78 -9.26 -12.76
C LYS A 24 1.28 -10.66 -13.13
N THR A 25 2.48 -11.04 -12.68
CA THR A 25 3.06 -12.36 -12.97
C THR A 25 2.24 -13.51 -12.37
N LEU A 26 1.66 -13.30 -11.18
CA LEU A 26 0.91 -14.32 -10.46
C LEU A 26 -0.61 -14.27 -10.71
N GLY A 27 -1.09 -13.32 -11.52
CA GLY A 27 -2.52 -13.13 -11.75
C GLY A 27 -3.27 -12.59 -10.52
N CYS A 28 -2.58 -11.89 -9.63
CA CYS A 28 -3.19 -11.24 -8.46
C CYS A 28 -3.60 -9.80 -8.77
N HIS A 29 -4.59 -9.31 -8.05
CA HIS A 29 -4.92 -7.89 -8.01
C HIS A 29 -3.87 -7.10 -7.20
N TYR A 30 -3.66 -5.84 -7.56
CA TYR A 30 -2.69 -4.95 -6.92
C TYR A 30 -3.28 -3.56 -6.69
N PHE A 31 -2.90 -2.95 -5.56
CA PHE A 31 -3.25 -1.58 -5.21
C PHE A 31 -2.06 -0.88 -4.57
N ASN A 32 -1.74 0.34 -5.04
CA ASN A 32 -0.68 1.16 -4.46
C ASN A 32 -1.24 2.12 -3.40
N SER A 33 -1.11 1.78 -2.12
CA SER A 33 -1.60 2.62 -1.03
C SER A 33 -0.90 4.00 -0.95
N ALA A 34 0.34 4.11 -1.42
CA ALA A 34 1.09 5.36 -1.39
C ALA A 34 0.50 6.48 -2.27
N GLN A 35 -0.37 6.13 -3.22
CA GLN A 35 -1.12 7.10 -4.02
C GLN A 35 -2.28 7.76 -3.26
N VAL A 36 -2.65 7.20 -2.11
CA VAL A 36 -3.80 7.64 -1.32
C VAL A 36 -3.40 8.13 0.05
N VAL A 37 -2.45 7.47 0.71
CA VAL A 37 -2.05 7.77 2.09
C VAL A 37 -0.54 7.88 2.24
N GLN A 38 -0.11 8.56 3.31
CA GLN A 38 1.29 8.73 3.69
C GLN A 38 1.49 8.27 5.14
N SER A 39 2.70 7.80 5.45
CA SER A 39 3.07 7.46 6.83
C SER A 39 3.03 8.69 7.73
N SER A 40 2.70 8.46 9.00
CA SER A 40 2.61 9.48 10.03
C SER A 40 3.96 10.18 10.24
N PRO A 41 3.99 11.51 10.40
CA PRO A 41 5.23 12.23 10.74
C PRO A 41 5.73 11.92 12.16
N ILE A 42 4.94 11.23 12.99
CA ILE A 42 5.32 10.86 14.36
C ILE A 42 6.50 9.88 14.35
N ASP A 43 6.49 8.89 13.46
CA ASP A 43 7.51 7.86 13.39
C ASP A 43 7.95 7.46 11.97
N GLY A 44 7.29 7.97 10.93
CA GLY A 44 7.60 7.69 9.54
C GLY A 44 7.16 6.30 9.05
N VAL A 45 6.47 5.51 9.87
CA VAL A 45 6.13 4.11 9.57
C VAL A 45 4.63 3.83 9.68
N HIS A 46 4.00 4.21 10.79
CA HIS A 46 2.59 3.89 11.03
C HIS A 46 1.66 4.89 10.32
N LEU A 47 0.39 4.53 10.14
CA LEU A 47 -0.63 5.45 9.64
C LEU A 47 -1.33 6.17 10.81
N GLY A 48 -1.73 7.42 10.57
CA GLY A 48 -2.64 8.14 11.46
C GLY A 48 -4.09 7.64 11.33
N VAL A 49 -4.97 8.11 12.22
CA VAL A 49 -6.39 7.71 12.25
C VAL A 49 -7.09 8.05 10.94
N GLU A 50 -6.88 9.26 10.43
CA GLU A 50 -7.49 9.75 9.19
C GLU A 50 -6.97 8.98 7.97
N ALA A 51 -5.67 8.66 7.95
CA ALA A 51 -5.06 7.86 6.90
C ALA A 51 -5.60 6.42 6.90
N HIS A 52 -5.87 5.84 8.07
CA HIS A 52 -6.52 4.53 8.16
C HIS A 52 -7.93 4.54 7.53
N ASP A 53 -8.77 5.53 7.86
CA ASP A 53 -10.12 5.66 7.28
C ASP A 53 -10.06 5.89 5.76
N GLN A 54 -9.18 6.79 5.31
CA GLN A 54 -8.99 7.09 3.89
C GLN A 54 -8.55 5.85 3.10
N LEU A 55 -7.61 5.07 3.64
CA LEU A 55 -7.14 3.84 3.01
C LEU A 55 -8.27 2.82 2.89
N GLY A 56 -9.07 2.65 3.93
CA GLY A 56 -10.24 1.75 3.92
C GLY A 56 -11.25 2.13 2.84
N ARG A 57 -11.59 3.42 2.74
CA ARG A 57 -12.50 3.95 1.71
C ARG A 57 -11.98 3.75 0.29
N ALA A 58 -10.66 3.82 0.09
CA ALA A 58 -10.06 3.59 -1.23
C ALA A 58 -10.03 2.11 -1.62
N ILE A 59 -9.80 1.20 -0.67
CA ILE A 59 -9.70 -0.24 -0.93
C ILE A 59 -11.08 -0.89 -1.09
N ALA A 60 -12.08 -0.49 -0.28
CA ALA A 60 -13.41 -1.10 -0.27
C ALA A 60 -14.04 -1.31 -1.67
N PRO A 61 -14.17 -0.29 -2.54
CA PRO A 61 -14.78 -0.47 -3.86
C PRO A 61 -13.97 -1.38 -4.80
N LEU A 62 -12.64 -1.44 -4.63
CA LEU A 62 -11.79 -2.35 -5.40
C LEU A 62 -12.05 -3.80 -4.99
N VAL A 63 -12.16 -4.05 -3.68
CA VAL A 63 -12.50 -5.38 -3.15
C VAL A 63 -13.89 -5.82 -3.58
N GLU A 64 -14.88 -4.92 -3.54
CA GLU A 64 -16.23 -5.22 -4.05
C GLU A 64 -16.20 -5.66 -5.52
N THR A 65 -15.39 -4.98 -6.35
CA THR A 65 -15.21 -5.33 -7.77
C THR A 65 -14.59 -6.71 -7.93
N ILE A 66 -13.57 -7.04 -7.13
CA ILE A 66 -12.89 -8.34 -7.16
C ILE A 66 -13.85 -9.47 -6.74
N LEU A 67 -14.64 -9.27 -5.68
CA LEU A 67 -15.56 -10.28 -5.16
C LEU A 67 -16.80 -10.48 -6.03
N SER A 68 -17.19 -9.45 -6.80
CA SER A 68 -18.33 -9.52 -7.71
C SER A 68 -17.96 -10.08 -9.10
N ALA A 69 -16.66 -10.26 -9.39
CA ALA A 69 -16.22 -10.84 -10.64
C ALA A 69 -16.59 -12.34 -10.69
N PRO A 70 -17.14 -12.83 -11.81
CA PRO A 70 -17.35 -14.27 -11.99
C PRO A 70 -16.00 -15.00 -12.00
N ALA A 71 -15.99 -16.21 -11.42
CA ALA A 71 -14.82 -17.08 -11.34
C ALA A 71 -14.33 -17.56 -12.71
#